data_AF-A0A382VJH9-F1
#
_entry.id   AF-A0A382VJH9-F1
#
_cell.length_a   1.000
_cell.length_b   1.000
_cell.length_c   1.000
_cell.angle_alpha   90.00
_cell.angle_beta   90.00
_cell.angle_gamma   90.00
#
_symmetry.space_group_name_H-M   'P 1'
#
loop_
_entity.id
_entity.type
_entity.pdbx_description
1 polymer ?
#
loop_
_entity_poly.entity_id
_entity_poly.type
_entity_poly.pdbx_seq_one_letter_code
_entity_poly.pdbx_strand_id
1 'polypeptide(L)'
;EQRTLMQRLRRVRLEIKILFLIVVCLTLGFGTYVIYSLSSESKALMHQHRVRSHLFGETLISGIRNIMLSGRAPYVKAFITEAREEFDKVGEIHLFNNKAEEIFPPKSPHISIPIDDAKLIESLKYQTDMENLYPLKNETSCQVCHADGADIRGTVKLSFTQDADWEKAMVQVVHNAFQAIMLSGKGEFADTLLMEINQLLGVNLLQVYDNDASYVHFGNDDIEVNEDILEYVADTFYENIDYASPLIKDNYHFSPFPNIESCHICHSPDSKLRGILAMEMQTD
;
A
#
# COMPACT_ATOMS: atom_id res chain seq x y z
N GLU A 1 6.11 -40.93 51.87
CA GLU A 1 5.80 -39.49 52.09
C GLU A 1 4.51 -38.95 51.46
N GLN A 2 3.80 -39.66 50.57
CA GLN A 2 2.59 -39.10 49.92
C GLN A 2 1.31 -39.06 50.79
N ARG A 3 1.26 -39.72 51.96
CA ARG A 3 0.05 -39.82 52.79
C ARG A 3 -0.24 -38.59 53.68
N THR A 4 0.70 -37.66 53.84
CA THR A 4 0.59 -36.52 54.77
C THR A 4 -0.14 -35.30 54.17
N LEU A 5 -0.10 -35.11 52.84
CA LEU A 5 -0.78 -33.99 52.17
C LEU A 5 -2.30 -34.14 52.16
N MET A 6 -2.82 -35.34 51.86
CA MET A 6 -4.27 -35.63 51.87
C MET A 6 -4.90 -35.45 53.26
N GLN A 7 -4.17 -35.80 54.33
CA GLN A 7 -4.65 -35.63 55.71
C GLN A 7 -4.66 -34.15 56.14
N ARG A 8 -3.68 -33.34 55.71
CA ARG A 8 -3.68 -31.88 55.93
C ARG A 8 -4.83 -31.19 55.19
N LEU A 9 -5.10 -31.57 53.93
CA LEU A 9 -6.22 -31.04 53.16
C LEU A 9 -7.59 -31.34 53.80
N ARG A 10 -7.71 -32.39 54.62
CA ARG A 10 -8.98 -32.76 55.27
C ARG A 10 -9.34 -31.87 56.47
N ARG A 11 -8.38 -31.18 57.10
CA ARG A 11 -8.59 -30.25 58.24
C ARG A 11 -8.88 -28.80 57.85
N VAL A 12 -8.72 -28.44 56.59
CA VAL A 12 -8.95 -27.08 56.11
C VAL A 12 -10.46 -26.83 56.03
N ARG A 13 -10.93 -25.66 56.52
CA ARG A 13 -12.35 -25.25 56.46
C ARG A 13 -12.86 -25.30 55.01
N LEU A 14 -14.12 -25.71 54.85
CA LEU A 14 -14.76 -25.90 53.54
C LEU A 14 -14.69 -24.63 52.67
N GLU A 15 -14.82 -23.46 53.31
CA GLU A 15 -14.72 -22.13 52.69
C GLU A 15 -13.40 -21.93 51.93
N ILE A 16 -12.26 -22.33 52.50
CA ILE A 16 -10.94 -22.15 51.88
C ILE A 16 -10.80 -23.06 50.65
N LYS A 17 -11.43 -24.25 50.66
CA LYS A 17 -11.41 -25.16 49.49
C LYS A 17 -12.22 -24.59 48.32
N ILE A 18 -13.37 -23.99 48.61
CA ILE A 18 -14.22 -23.35 47.61
C ILE A 18 -13.50 -22.13 47.03
N LEU A 19 -12.92 -21.26 47.88
CA LEU A 19 -12.16 -20.10 47.44
C LEU A 19 -10.98 -20.49 46.54
N PHE A 20 -10.21 -21.51 46.93
CA PHE A 20 -9.09 -22.01 46.14
C PHE A 20 -9.54 -22.53 44.78
N LEU A 21 -10.62 -23.29 44.73
CA LEU A 21 -11.15 -23.84 43.47
C LEU A 21 -11.64 -22.73 42.54
N ILE A 22 -12.30 -21.69 43.08
CA ILE A 22 -12.73 -20.52 42.30
C ILE A 22 -11.51 -19.77 41.73
N VAL A 23 -10.48 -19.54 42.53
CA VAL A 23 -9.25 -18.87 42.06
C VAL A 23 -8.55 -19.67 40.98
N VAL A 24 -8.45 -21.00 41.13
CA VAL A 24 -7.86 -21.88 40.12
C VAL A 24 -8.69 -21.87 38.84
N CYS A 25 -10.02 -21.97 38.92
CA CYS A 25 -10.90 -21.91 37.74
C CYS A 25 -10.85 -20.54 37.06
N LEU A 26 -10.79 -19.43 37.81
CA LEU A 26 -10.68 -18.09 37.23
C LEU A 26 -9.32 -17.87 36.58
N THR A 27 -8.23 -18.24 37.23
CA THR A 27 -6.87 -18.04 36.67
C THR A 27 -6.62 -18.94 35.46
N LEU A 28 -7.01 -20.21 35.52
CA LEU A 28 -6.87 -21.12 34.38
C LEU A 28 -7.87 -20.79 33.28
N GLY A 29 -9.16 -20.64 33.60
CA GLY A 29 -10.19 -20.38 32.59
C GLY A 29 -10.02 -19.01 31.94
N PHE A 30 -9.99 -17.95 32.74
CA PHE A 30 -9.87 -16.59 32.22
C PHE A 30 -8.48 -16.32 31.65
N GLY A 31 -7.41 -16.80 32.31
CA GLY A 31 -6.04 -16.62 31.82
C GLY A 31 -5.79 -17.34 30.49
N THR A 32 -6.23 -18.60 30.35
CA THR A 32 -6.08 -19.31 29.07
C THR A 32 -6.95 -18.71 27.97
N TYR A 33 -8.18 -18.29 28.29
CA TYR A 33 -9.06 -17.61 27.35
C TYR A 33 -8.45 -16.31 26.83
N VAL A 34 -7.95 -15.43 27.71
CA VAL A 34 -7.35 -14.15 27.33
C VAL A 34 -6.11 -14.35 26.46
N ILE A 35 -5.21 -15.29 26.82
CA ILE A 35 -4.03 -15.59 26.01
C ILE A 35 -4.42 -16.14 24.63
N TYR A 36 -5.43 -17.02 24.57
CA TYR A 36 -5.92 -17.56 23.32
C TYR A 36 -6.54 -16.46 22.44
N SER A 37 -7.43 -15.63 22.99
CA SER A 37 -8.08 -14.52 22.29
C SER A 37 -7.04 -13.54 21.74
N LEU A 38 -6.08 -13.11 22.57
CA LEU A 38 -4.99 -12.23 22.15
C LEU A 38 -4.14 -12.86 21.05
N SER A 39 -3.82 -14.16 21.16
CA SER A 39 -3.03 -14.83 20.13
C SER A 39 -3.78 -14.97 18.81
N SER A 40 -5.09 -15.24 18.84
CA SER A 40 -5.90 -15.31 17.62
C SER A 40 -6.08 -13.94 16.98
N GLU A 41 -6.37 -12.91 17.76
CA GLU A 41 -6.53 -11.53 17.27
C GLU A 41 -5.21 -11.02 16.68
N SER A 42 -4.09 -11.23 17.38
CA SER A 42 -2.77 -10.83 16.89
C SER A 42 -2.39 -11.52 15.58
N LYS A 43 -2.71 -12.82 15.41
CA LYS A 43 -2.46 -13.53 14.15
C LYS A 43 -3.31 -13.00 13.00
N ALA A 44 -4.60 -12.72 13.25
CA ALA A 44 -5.48 -12.16 12.24
C ALA A 44 -4.99 -10.76 11.79
N LEU A 45 -4.65 -9.90 12.75
CA LEU A 45 -4.12 -8.55 12.47
C LEU A 45 -2.80 -8.59 11.70
N MET A 46 -1.87 -9.49 12.07
CA MET A 46 -0.60 -9.64 11.35
C MET A 46 -0.81 -10.13 9.92
N HIS A 47 -1.75 -11.06 9.70
CA HIS A 47 -2.06 -11.55 8.37
C HIS A 47 -2.59 -10.42 7.48
N GLN A 48 -3.53 -9.64 8.00
CA GLN A 48 -4.11 -8.48 7.30
C GLN A 48 -3.04 -7.43 6.97
N HIS A 49 -2.15 -7.12 7.91
CA HIS A 49 -1.01 -6.23 7.68
C HIS A 49 -0.09 -6.73 6.56
N ARG A 50 0.19 -8.04 6.51
CA ARG A 50 1.07 -8.62 5.49
C ARG A 50 0.46 -8.55 4.10
N VAL A 51 -0.84 -8.83 3.97
CA VAL A 51 -1.57 -8.73 2.68
C VAL A 51 -1.56 -7.28 2.18
N ARG A 52 -1.89 -6.31 3.04
CA ARG A 52 -1.85 -4.88 2.69
C ARG A 52 -0.46 -4.40 2.31
N SER A 53 0.55 -4.80 3.07
CA SER A 53 1.95 -4.51 2.78
C SER A 53 2.35 -5.01 1.40
N HIS A 54 1.95 -6.23 1.08
CA HIS A 54 2.24 -6.84 -0.21
C HIS A 54 1.57 -6.10 -1.36
N LEU A 55 0.27 -5.80 -1.24
CA LEU A 55 -0.46 -5.04 -2.26
C LEU A 55 0.20 -3.68 -2.50
N PHE A 56 0.57 -2.96 -1.43
CA PHE A 56 1.21 -1.64 -1.57
C PHE A 56 2.60 -1.73 -2.21
N GLY A 57 3.38 -2.77 -1.86
CA GLY A 57 4.67 -3.04 -2.47
C GLY A 57 4.59 -3.32 -3.97
N GLU A 58 3.65 -4.15 -4.39
CA GLU A 58 3.41 -4.47 -5.81
C GLU A 58 2.92 -3.24 -6.59
N THR A 59 2.00 -2.45 -6.02
CA THR A 59 1.52 -1.19 -6.62
C THR A 59 2.67 -0.19 -6.82
N LEU A 60 3.54 -0.01 -5.82
CA LEU A 60 4.73 0.85 -5.96
C LEU A 60 5.68 0.34 -7.04
N ILE A 61 5.94 -0.96 -7.08
CA ILE A 61 6.79 -1.57 -8.11
C ILE A 61 6.21 -1.34 -9.51
N SER A 62 4.91 -1.56 -9.70
CA SER A 62 4.23 -1.34 -10.97
C SER A 62 4.31 0.15 -11.37
N GLY A 63 4.07 1.07 -10.44
CA GLY A 63 4.25 2.52 -10.67
C GLY A 63 5.66 2.89 -11.10
N ILE A 64 6.69 2.47 -10.34
CA ILE A 64 8.11 2.71 -10.69
C ILE A 64 8.41 2.16 -12.08
N ARG A 65 8.01 0.91 -12.35
CA ARG A 65 8.28 0.22 -13.60
C ARG A 65 7.66 0.95 -14.78
N ASN A 66 6.39 1.28 -14.73
CA ASN A 66 5.69 1.94 -15.84
C ASN A 66 6.24 3.36 -16.10
N ILE A 67 6.61 4.11 -15.06
CA ILE A 67 7.32 5.40 -15.21
C ILE A 67 8.71 5.21 -15.83
N MET A 68 9.44 4.14 -15.49
CA MET A 68 10.75 3.85 -16.09
C MET A 68 10.61 3.43 -17.56
N LEU A 69 9.62 2.61 -17.89
CA LEU A 69 9.34 2.15 -19.25
C LEU A 69 8.88 3.30 -20.17
N SER A 70 8.26 4.35 -19.61
CA SER A 70 7.98 5.58 -20.35
C SER A 70 9.25 6.38 -20.73
N GLY A 71 10.43 5.93 -20.25
CA GLY A 71 11.75 6.48 -20.58
C GLY A 71 12.12 7.71 -19.75
N ARG A 72 11.42 7.94 -18.64
CA ARG A 72 11.37 9.25 -17.96
C ARG A 72 11.75 9.12 -16.49
N ALA A 73 12.94 8.57 -16.24
CA ALA A 73 13.49 8.31 -14.90
C ALA A 73 13.38 9.47 -13.88
N PRO A 74 13.52 10.77 -14.25
CA PRO A 74 13.31 11.86 -13.29
C PRO A 74 11.93 11.88 -12.62
N TYR A 75 10.89 11.36 -13.28
CA TYR A 75 9.54 11.29 -12.70
C TYR A 75 9.43 10.22 -11.61
N VAL A 76 10.30 9.20 -11.60
CA VAL A 76 10.36 8.23 -10.48
C VAL A 76 10.74 8.93 -9.19
N LYS A 77 11.63 9.94 -9.24
CA LYS A 77 11.99 10.71 -8.06
C LYS A 77 10.78 11.46 -7.49
N ALA A 78 10.05 12.17 -8.35
CA ALA A 78 8.85 12.91 -7.94
C ALA A 78 7.80 11.95 -7.35
N PHE A 79 7.51 10.86 -8.07
CA PHE A 79 6.58 9.83 -7.62
C PHE A 79 6.94 9.24 -6.25
N ILE A 80 8.20 8.88 -6.01
CA ILE A 80 8.64 8.32 -4.72
C ILE A 80 8.62 9.37 -3.61
N THR A 81 8.89 10.64 -3.92
CA THR A 81 8.75 11.73 -2.96
C THR A 81 7.30 11.92 -2.56
N GLU A 82 6.38 12.04 -3.51
CA GLU A 82 4.95 12.20 -3.26
C GLU A 82 4.36 10.98 -2.54
N ALA A 83 4.71 9.76 -2.96
CA ALA A 83 4.27 8.53 -2.30
C ALA A 83 4.72 8.48 -0.83
N ARG A 84 5.90 9.01 -0.49
CA ARG A 84 6.35 9.10 0.91
C ARG A 84 5.60 10.14 1.72
N GLU A 85 5.27 11.27 1.12
CA GLU A 85 4.48 12.32 1.78
C GLU A 85 3.09 11.79 2.13
N GLU A 86 2.46 11.04 1.22
CA GLU A 86 1.14 10.44 1.45
C GLU A 86 1.21 9.22 2.39
N PHE A 87 2.33 8.49 2.37
CA PHE A 87 2.54 7.32 3.23
C PHE A 87 3.10 7.68 4.60
N ASP A 88 3.42 8.95 4.91
CA ASP A 88 4.14 9.35 6.13
C ASP A 88 3.42 8.95 7.44
N LYS A 89 2.09 8.91 7.40
CA LYS A 89 1.21 8.47 8.49
C LYS A 89 1.05 6.96 8.53
N VAL A 90 1.25 6.28 7.41
CA VAL A 90 1.10 4.85 7.23
C VAL A 90 2.38 4.08 7.51
N GLY A 91 3.54 4.73 7.31
CA GLY A 91 4.80 4.05 7.41
C GLY A 91 5.97 4.77 6.76
N GLU A 92 7.01 3.99 6.45
CA GLU A 92 8.20 4.46 5.75
C GLU A 92 8.43 3.65 4.46
N ILE A 93 8.79 4.36 3.40
CA ILE A 93 9.18 3.79 2.10
C ILE A 93 10.67 4.06 1.88
N HIS A 94 11.45 3.01 1.65
CA HIS A 94 12.83 3.13 1.21
C HIS A 94 13.01 2.42 -0.13
N LEU A 95 13.79 3.04 -1.03
CA LEU A 95 14.09 2.47 -2.34
C LEU A 95 15.61 2.25 -2.41
N PHE A 96 16.02 1.04 -2.72
CA PHE A 96 17.42 0.66 -2.84
C PHE A 96 17.74 0.25 -4.27
N ASN A 97 18.96 0.54 -4.73
CA ASN A 97 19.47 -0.03 -5.97
C ASN A 97 19.95 -1.48 -5.76
N ASN A 98 20.34 -2.14 -6.85
CA ASN A 98 20.91 -3.49 -6.82
C ASN A 98 22.28 -3.61 -6.13
N LYS A 99 22.86 -2.51 -5.63
CA LYS A 99 24.08 -2.48 -4.82
C LYS A 99 23.79 -2.20 -3.35
N ALA A 100 22.52 -2.20 -2.93
CA ALA A 100 22.09 -1.85 -1.58
C ALA A 100 22.47 -0.41 -1.18
N GLU A 101 22.38 0.53 -2.13
CA GLU A 101 22.47 1.97 -1.85
C GLU A 101 21.07 2.57 -1.92
N GLU A 102 20.69 3.38 -0.94
CA GLU A 102 19.38 4.05 -0.95
C GLU A 102 19.34 5.07 -2.09
N ILE A 103 18.34 4.98 -2.96
CA ILE A 103 18.09 5.97 -4.01
C ILE A 103 16.97 6.89 -3.54
N PHE A 104 17.15 8.20 -3.79
CA PHE A 104 16.23 9.25 -3.37
C PHE A 104 15.96 9.14 -1.87
N PRO A 105 16.92 9.35 -0.96
CA PRO A 105 16.65 9.24 0.47
C PRO A 105 15.60 10.29 0.92
N PRO A 106 14.78 9.99 1.94
CA PRO A 106 13.72 10.89 2.42
C PRO A 106 14.24 12.15 3.11
N LYS A 107 15.51 12.15 3.57
CA LYS A 107 16.15 13.26 4.26
C LYS A 107 17.48 13.61 3.58
N SER A 108 17.83 14.90 3.61
CA SER A 108 19.13 15.39 3.12
C SER A 108 20.28 14.63 3.80
N PRO A 109 21.35 14.24 3.07
CA PRO A 109 21.66 14.62 1.69
C PRO A 109 20.90 13.80 0.64
N HIS A 110 20.52 14.43 -0.48
CA HIS A 110 19.89 13.79 -1.66
C HIS A 110 20.87 12.89 -2.45
N ILE A 111 21.91 12.39 -1.80
CA ILE A 111 22.95 11.53 -2.36
C ILE A 111 22.62 10.10 -1.94
N SER A 112 22.93 9.12 -2.78
CA SER A 112 22.77 7.72 -2.40
C SER A 112 23.55 7.40 -1.12
N ILE A 113 22.84 6.87 -0.13
CA ILE A 113 23.42 6.54 1.18
C ILE A 113 23.74 5.04 1.15
N PRO A 114 25.02 4.64 1.27
CA PRO A 114 25.38 3.25 1.46
C PRO A 114 24.74 2.72 2.74
N ILE A 115 24.18 1.52 2.69
CA ILE A 115 23.63 0.87 3.88
C ILE A 115 24.78 0.32 4.74
N ASP A 116 24.80 0.64 6.03
CA ASP A 116 25.75 0.06 7.01
C ASP A 116 25.16 -1.16 7.77
N ASP A 117 23.96 -1.61 7.40
CA ASP A 117 23.32 -2.81 7.92
C ASP A 117 23.71 -4.06 7.10
N ALA A 118 24.64 -4.84 7.63
CA ALA A 118 25.12 -6.07 7.01
C ALA A 118 24.02 -7.11 6.74
N LYS A 119 22.98 -7.19 7.59
CA LYS A 119 21.86 -8.13 7.41
C LYS A 119 20.94 -7.69 6.28
N LEU A 120 20.67 -6.39 6.18
CA LEU A 120 19.89 -5.84 5.07
C LEU A 120 20.65 -6.01 3.75
N ILE A 121 21.96 -5.76 3.73
CA ILE A 121 22.80 -6.00 2.54
C ILE A 121 22.77 -7.48 2.15
N GLU A 122 22.89 -8.39 3.11
CA GLU A 122 22.85 -9.83 2.88
C GLU A 122 21.49 -10.26 2.30
N SER A 123 20.38 -9.79 2.89
CA SER A 123 19.04 -10.09 2.40
C SER A 123 18.76 -9.51 1.01
N LEU A 124 19.21 -8.29 0.74
CA LEU A 124 19.08 -7.69 -0.60
C LEU A 124 19.92 -8.43 -1.66
N LYS A 125 21.09 -8.96 -1.27
CA LYS A 125 21.98 -9.71 -2.18
C LYS A 125 21.52 -11.14 -2.44
N TYR A 126 21.12 -11.86 -1.39
CA TYR A 126 20.73 -13.27 -1.47
C TYR A 126 19.23 -13.49 -1.59
N GLN A 127 18.45 -12.40 -1.67
CA GLN A 127 16.99 -12.44 -1.78
C GLN A 127 16.34 -13.29 -0.68
N THR A 128 16.92 -13.29 0.52
CA THR A 128 16.29 -14.00 1.64
C THR A 128 15.02 -13.26 1.99
N ASP A 129 13.88 -13.97 2.03
CA ASP A 129 12.57 -13.44 2.41
C ASP A 129 12.66 -12.69 3.74
N MET A 130 12.76 -11.36 3.67
CA MET A 130 12.45 -10.49 4.78
C MET A 130 11.07 -9.92 4.52
N GLU A 131 10.23 -9.96 5.56
CA GLU A 131 8.93 -9.30 5.50
C GLU A 131 9.13 -7.82 5.14
N ASN A 132 8.35 -7.35 4.17
CA ASN A 132 8.32 -5.98 3.65
C ASN A 132 9.46 -5.56 2.71
N LEU A 133 10.22 -6.50 2.13
CA LEU A 133 11.09 -6.23 0.97
C LEU A 133 10.43 -6.69 -0.33
N TYR A 134 10.36 -5.77 -1.28
CA TYR A 134 9.68 -5.95 -2.57
C TYR A 134 10.70 -5.70 -3.69
N PRO A 135 11.24 -6.77 -4.30
CA PRO A 135 12.29 -6.65 -5.31
C PRO A 135 11.72 -6.23 -6.68
N LEU A 136 12.32 -5.20 -7.28
CA LEU A 136 12.07 -4.81 -8.67
C LEU A 136 12.86 -5.72 -9.61
N LYS A 137 12.20 -6.77 -10.10
CA LYS A 137 12.77 -7.75 -11.03
C LYS A 137 13.14 -7.10 -12.37
N ASN A 138 14.24 -7.57 -12.96
CA ASN A 138 14.70 -7.15 -14.28
C ASN A 138 13.98 -7.94 -15.37
N GLU A 139 12.70 -7.64 -15.54
CA GLU A 139 11.85 -8.28 -16.57
C GLU A 139 12.34 -7.95 -17.99
N THR A 140 11.88 -8.71 -18.99
CA THR A 140 12.24 -8.51 -20.39
C THR A 140 11.99 -7.07 -20.87
N SER A 141 10.93 -6.42 -20.37
CA SER A 141 10.63 -5.01 -20.66
C SER A 141 11.70 -4.05 -20.12
N CYS A 142 12.28 -4.33 -18.95
CA CYS A 142 13.35 -3.53 -18.35
C CYS A 142 14.65 -3.62 -19.15
N GLN A 143 14.87 -4.74 -19.86
CA GLN A 143 16.11 -5.02 -20.57
C GLN A 143 16.35 -4.15 -21.81
N VAL A 144 15.32 -3.41 -22.24
CA VAL A 144 15.44 -2.39 -23.29
C VAL A 144 16.42 -1.27 -22.87
N CYS A 145 16.45 -0.94 -21.58
CA CYS A 145 17.28 0.13 -21.02
C CYS A 145 18.33 -0.38 -20.02
N HIS A 146 18.15 -1.58 -19.49
CA HIS A 146 19.00 -2.16 -18.46
C HIS A 146 19.66 -3.45 -18.94
N ALA A 147 20.94 -3.65 -18.59
CA ALA A 147 21.60 -4.92 -18.91
C ALA A 147 20.93 -6.11 -18.21
N ASP A 148 20.96 -7.28 -18.85
CA ASP A 148 20.43 -8.57 -18.38
C ASP A 148 21.26 -9.20 -17.23
N GLY A 149 22.49 -8.73 -17.00
CA GLY A 149 23.42 -9.31 -16.02
C GLY A 149 23.04 -9.18 -14.53
N ALA A 150 21.87 -8.63 -14.19
CA ALA A 150 21.36 -8.60 -12.82
C ALA A 150 19.85 -8.92 -12.82
N ASP A 151 19.45 -9.93 -12.03
CA ASP A 151 18.04 -10.35 -11.93
C ASP A 151 17.15 -9.31 -11.26
N ILE A 152 17.73 -8.45 -10.39
CA ILE A 152 17.04 -7.40 -9.65
C ILE A 152 17.66 -6.04 -9.98
N ARG A 153 16.81 -5.04 -10.22
CA ARG A 153 17.20 -3.65 -10.50
C ARG A 153 17.26 -2.80 -9.23
N GLY A 154 16.43 -3.13 -8.26
CA GLY A 154 16.34 -2.47 -6.96
C GLY A 154 15.34 -3.16 -6.05
N THR A 155 15.14 -2.62 -4.86
CA THR A 155 14.19 -3.16 -3.88
C THR A 155 13.49 -2.02 -3.16
N VAL A 156 12.17 -2.11 -3.04
CA VAL A 156 11.37 -1.26 -2.18
C VAL A 156 11.25 -1.94 -0.81
N LYS A 157 11.63 -1.23 0.25
CA LYS A 157 11.37 -1.65 1.63
C LYS A 157 10.22 -0.82 2.17
N LEU A 158 9.22 -1.50 2.71
CA LEU A 158 8.12 -0.87 3.42
C LEU A 158 8.23 -1.14 4.91
N SER A 159 7.69 -0.23 5.72
CA SER A 159 7.55 -0.41 7.16
C SER A 159 6.26 0.26 7.56
N PHE A 160 5.37 -0.44 8.27
CA PHE A 160 4.01 0.03 8.56
C PHE A 160 3.86 0.44 10.02
N THR A 161 3.06 1.48 10.26
CA THR A 161 2.50 1.81 11.57
C THR A 161 1.15 1.08 11.74
N GLN A 162 0.72 0.82 12.98
CA GLN A 162 -0.46 -0.03 13.26
C GLN A 162 -1.82 0.65 13.02
N ASP A 163 -1.88 1.98 12.89
CA ASP A 163 -3.14 2.76 12.83
C ASP A 163 -3.15 3.74 11.66
N ALA A 164 -3.34 3.24 10.44
CA ALA A 164 -3.18 4.04 9.24
C ALA A 164 -4.27 3.80 8.18
N ASP A 165 -4.64 4.86 7.47
CA ASP A 165 -5.58 4.80 6.35
C ASP A 165 -4.86 4.33 5.07
N TRP A 166 -4.61 3.02 5.00
CA TRP A 166 -3.90 2.37 3.89
C TRP A 166 -4.66 2.48 2.56
N GLU A 167 -5.99 2.51 2.61
CA GLU A 167 -6.84 2.61 1.42
C GLU A 167 -6.62 3.96 0.74
N LYS A 168 -6.68 5.04 1.52
CA LYS A 168 -6.38 6.38 1.04
C LYS A 168 -4.95 6.48 0.50
N ALA A 169 -3.96 5.95 1.23
CA ALA A 169 -2.57 5.98 0.78
C ALA A 169 -2.38 5.22 -0.55
N MET A 170 -3.04 4.07 -0.71
CA MET A 170 -3.00 3.31 -1.96
C MET A 170 -3.54 4.13 -3.13
N VAL A 171 -4.72 4.73 -2.98
CA VAL A 171 -5.38 5.54 -4.00
C VAL A 171 -4.47 6.70 -4.42
N GLN A 172 -3.82 7.35 -3.46
CA GLN A 172 -2.87 8.43 -3.73
C GLN A 172 -1.59 7.96 -4.43
N VAL A 173 -1.04 6.80 -4.07
CA VAL A 173 0.11 6.22 -4.80
C VAL A 173 -0.26 5.92 -6.26
N VAL A 174 -1.42 5.31 -6.50
CA VAL A 174 -1.88 5.02 -7.87
C VAL A 174 -2.11 6.31 -8.65
N HIS A 175 -2.77 7.29 -8.02
CA HIS A 175 -2.96 8.63 -8.59
C HIS A 175 -1.64 9.25 -9.04
N ASN A 176 -0.65 9.30 -8.15
CA ASN A 176 0.65 9.94 -8.41
C ASN A 176 1.44 9.18 -9.50
N ALA A 177 1.37 7.84 -9.51
CA ALA A 177 1.97 7.04 -10.57
C ALA A 177 1.33 7.34 -11.94
N PHE A 178 0.00 7.37 -12.00
CA PHE A 178 -0.75 7.72 -13.20
C PHE A 178 -0.40 9.13 -13.69
N GLN A 179 -0.44 10.11 -12.80
CA GLN A 179 -0.09 11.50 -13.11
C GLN A 179 1.36 11.63 -13.61
N ALA A 180 2.31 10.96 -12.97
CA ALA A 180 3.70 10.95 -13.41
C ALA A 180 3.87 10.41 -14.84
N ILE A 181 3.14 9.34 -15.19
CA ILE A 181 3.13 8.79 -16.56
C ILE A 181 2.50 9.78 -17.55
N MET A 182 1.37 10.40 -17.20
CA MET A 182 0.70 11.39 -18.05
C MET A 182 1.58 12.60 -18.31
N LEU A 183 2.22 13.16 -17.27
CA LEU A 183 3.17 14.27 -17.39
C LEU A 183 4.42 13.91 -18.19
N SER A 184 4.75 12.61 -18.28
CA SER A 184 5.84 12.11 -19.11
C SER A 184 5.48 12.11 -20.62
N GLY A 185 4.21 12.33 -20.96
CA GLY A 185 3.67 12.37 -22.32
C GLY A 185 3.43 10.98 -22.93
N LYS A 186 3.29 9.96 -22.08
CA LYS A 186 3.29 8.54 -22.48
C LYS A 186 2.07 7.80 -21.92
N GLY A 187 0.88 8.30 -22.26
CA GLY A 187 -0.40 7.78 -21.75
C GLY A 187 -0.64 6.29 -22.01
N GLU A 188 0.01 5.69 -23.02
CA GLU A 188 -0.05 4.24 -23.27
C GLU A 188 0.40 3.38 -22.06
N PHE A 189 1.33 3.87 -21.25
CA PHE A 189 1.77 3.18 -20.02
C PHE A 189 0.81 3.39 -18.85
N ALA A 190 -0.06 4.39 -18.92
CA ALA A 190 -1.04 4.66 -17.88
C ALA A 190 -2.12 3.56 -17.88
N ASP A 191 -2.54 3.12 -19.06
CA ASP A 191 -3.45 1.98 -19.20
C ASP A 191 -2.82 0.68 -18.71
N THR A 192 -1.56 0.43 -19.09
CA THR A 192 -0.80 -0.75 -18.62
C THR A 192 -0.69 -0.78 -17.10
N LEU A 193 -0.41 0.36 -16.46
CA LEU A 193 -0.38 0.51 -15.00
C LEU A 193 -1.70 0.09 -14.36
N LEU A 194 -2.84 0.60 -14.85
CA LEU A 194 -4.14 0.29 -14.25
C LEU A 194 -4.53 -1.19 -14.49
N MET A 195 -4.21 -1.74 -15.66
CA MET A 195 -4.43 -3.17 -15.95
C MET A 195 -3.61 -4.08 -15.03
N GLU A 196 -2.33 -3.76 -14.78
CA GLU A 196 -1.48 -4.51 -13.85
C GLU A 196 -2.02 -4.46 -12.43
N ILE A 197 -2.43 -3.28 -11.94
CA ILE A 197 -2.95 -3.12 -10.59
C ILE A 197 -4.31 -3.81 -10.41
N ASN A 198 -5.19 -3.79 -11.43
CA ASN A 198 -6.46 -4.52 -11.42
C ASN A 198 -6.29 -6.05 -11.28
N GLN A 199 -5.10 -6.59 -11.60
CA GLN A 199 -4.80 -8.01 -11.43
C GLN A 199 -4.26 -8.36 -10.04
N LEU A 200 -3.99 -7.36 -9.19
CA LEU A 200 -3.46 -7.58 -7.85
C LEU A 200 -4.55 -8.05 -6.89
N LEU A 201 -4.22 -9.03 -6.06
CA LEU A 201 -5.10 -9.50 -5.01
C LEU A 201 -5.40 -8.37 -4.02
N GLY A 202 -6.68 -8.05 -3.82
CA GLY A 202 -7.13 -6.96 -2.95
C GLY A 202 -7.60 -5.71 -3.70
N VAL A 203 -7.53 -5.69 -5.04
CA VAL A 203 -8.14 -4.66 -5.89
C VAL A 203 -9.33 -5.28 -6.62
N ASN A 204 -10.51 -4.71 -6.46
CA ASN A 204 -11.73 -5.15 -7.16
C ASN A 204 -11.94 -4.37 -8.46
N LEU A 205 -11.64 -3.06 -8.43
CA LEU A 205 -11.81 -2.18 -9.58
C LEU A 205 -10.80 -1.04 -9.49
N LEU A 206 -10.23 -0.67 -10.64
CA LEU A 206 -9.41 0.52 -10.79
C LEU A 206 -9.59 1.08 -12.21
N GLN A 207 -10.07 2.32 -12.29
CA GLN A 207 -10.41 2.99 -13.54
C GLN A 207 -10.09 4.47 -13.47
N VAL A 208 -9.89 5.10 -14.63
CA VAL A 208 -9.89 6.55 -14.75
C VAL A 208 -10.96 6.96 -15.74
N TYR A 209 -11.90 7.78 -15.25
CA TYR A 209 -12.94 8.40 -16.05
C TYR A 209 -12.46 9.71 -16.65
N ASP A 210 -13.12 10.17 -17.70
CA ASP A 210 -12.93 11.50 -18.28
C ASP A 210 -13.36 12.64 -17.34
N ASN A 211 -13.21 13.89 -17.80
CA ASN A 211 -13.48 15.08 -16.99
C ASN A 211 -14.96 15.22 -16.56
N ASP A 212 -15.88 14.54 -17.23
CA ASP A 212 -17.32 14.61 -16.95
C ASP A 212 -17.83 13.31 -16.30
N ALA A 213 -16.91 12.44 -15.86
CA ALA A 213 -17.19 11.15 -15.22
C ALA A 213 -18.13 10.25 -16.04
N SER A 214 -18.13 10.39 -17.37
CA SER A 214 -19.14 9.79 -18.26
C SER A 214 -18.65 8.53 -18.95
N TYR A 215 -17.34 8.43 -19.19
CA TYR A 215 -16.74 7.27 -19.86
C TYR A 215 -15.44 6.87 -19.18
N VAL A 216 -15.20 5.56 -19.09
CA VAL A 216 -13.91 5.01 -18.70
C VAL A 216 -12.90 5.32 -19.80
N HIS A 217 -11.88 6.11 -19.47
CA HIS A 217 -10.81 6.46 -20.40
C HIS A 217 -9.59 5.53 -20.24
N PHE A 218 -9.34 5.00 -19.05
CA PHE A 218 -8.27 4.03 -18.79
C PHE A 218 -8.72 2.96 -17.80
N GLY A 219 -8.18 1.75 -17.95
CA GLY A 219 -8.48 0.60 -17.10
C GLY A 219 -9.55 -0.32 -17.69
N ASN A 220 -10.05 -1.25 -16.86
CA ASN A 220 -11.04 -2.24 -17.30
C ASN A 220 -12.40 -1.59 -17.53
N ASP A 221 -12.95 -1.59 -18.74
CA ASP A 221 -14.25 -1.04 -19.10
C ASP A 221 -15.39 -2.07 -19.13
N ASP A 222 -15.13 -3.34 -18.80
CA ASP A 222 -16.16 -4.39 -18.75
C ASP A 222 -17.15 -4.21 -17.58
N ILE A 223 -16.75 -3.46 -16.54
CA ILE A 223 -17.52 -3.24 -15.31
C ILE A 223 -17.41 -1.75 -14.97
N GLU A 224 -18.52 -1.02 -14.88
CA GLU A 224 -18.50 0.41 -14.59
C GLU A 224 -19.10 0.74 -13.21
N VAL A 225 -18.65 1.84 -12.64
CA VAL A 225 -19.26 2.43 -11.44
C VAL A 225 -20.65 2.94 -11.83
N ASN A 226 -21.61 2.85 -10.91
CA ASN A 226 -22.96 3.34 -11.15
C ASN A 226 -22.97 4.84 -11.51
N GLU A 227 -23.73 5.20 -12.56
CA GLU A 227 -23.81 6.56 -13.10
C GLU A 227 -24.24 7.61 -12.05
N ASP A 228 -25.20 7.28 -11.17
CA ASP A 228 -25.65 8.20 -10.11
C ASP A 228 -24.52 8.52 -9.10
N ILE A 229 -23.62 7.56 -8.86
CA ILE A 229 -22.43 7.76 -8.02
C ILE A 229 -21.46 8.69 -8.73
N LEU A 230 -21.21 8.45 -10.03
CA LEU A 230 -20.27 9.23 -10.83
C LEU A 230 -20.73 10.68 -10.99
N GLU A 231 -22.01 10.92 -11.27
CA GLU A 231 -22.60 12.27 -11.35
C GLU A 231 -22.43 13.01 -10.01
N TYR A 232 -22.76 12.38 -8.89
CA TYR A 232 -22.57 12.96 -7.55
C TYR A 232 -21.10 13.32 -7.27
N VAL A 233 -20.18 12.43 -7.62
CA VAL A 233 -18.73 12.63 -7.40
C VAL A 233 -18.20 13.76 -8.30
N ALA A 234 -18.60 13.78 -9.57
CA ALA A 234 -18.22 14.83 -10.52
C ALA A 234 -18.68 16.20 -10.03
N ASP A 235 -19.96 16.35 -9.69
CA ASP A 235 -20.52 17.58 -9.15
C ASP A 235 -19.77 18.02 -7.88
N THR A 236 -19.53 17.09 -6.96
CA THR A 236 -18.79 17.36 -5.72
C THR A 236 -17.40 17.90 -6.00
N PHE A 237 -16.67 17.33 -6.97
CA PHE A 237 -15.36 17.84 -7.33
C PHE A 237 -15.45 19.20 -8.02
N TYR A 238 -16.38 19.41 -8.96
CA TYR A 238 -16.55 20.70 -9.63
C TYR A 238 -16.90 21.85 -8.68
N GLU A 239 -17.65 21.57 -7.62
CA GLU A 239 -17.99 22.53 -6.55
C GLU A 239 -16.83 22.80 -5.58
N ASN A 240 -15.90 21.86 -5.42
CA ASN A 240 -14.79 21.97 -4.49
C ASN A 240 -13.63 22.77 -5.10
N ILE A 241 -13.20 23.84 -4.43
CA ILE A 241 -12.14 24.74 -4.92
C ILE A 241 -10.77 24.09 -4.88
N ASP A 242 -10.52 23.18 -3.93
CA ASP A 242 -9.18 22.67 -3.66
C ASP A 242 -8.81 21.47 -4.54
N TYR A 243 -9.77 20.76 -5.15
CA TYR A 243 -9.58 19.58 -6.03
C TYR A 243 -8.51 18.57 -5.57
N ALA A 244 -8.19 18.53 -4.27
CA ALA A 244 -7.00 17.82 -3.77
C ALA A 244 -7.36 16.62 -2.90
N SER A 245 -8.58 16.56 -2.37
CA SER A 245 -8.94 15.52 -1.41
C SER A 245 -9.64 14.37 -2.11
N PRO A 246 -9.14 13.12 -1.99
CA PRO A 246 -9.90 11.96 -2.40
C PRO A 246 -11.22 11.88 -1.62
N LEU A 247 -12.25 11.41 -2.31
CA LEU A 247 -13.62 11.28 -1.82
C LEU A 247 -13.96 9.79 -1.70
N ILE A 248 -14.61 9.40 -0.61
CA ILE A 248 -15.15 8.04 -0.47
C ILE A 248 -16.65 8.12 -0.66
N LYS A 249 -17.18 7.30 -1.57
CA LYS A 249 -18.62 7.18 -1.80
C LYS A 249 -18.94 5.70 -2.01
N ASP A 250 -19.83 5.21 -1.14
CA ASP A 250 -20.15 3.79 -1.00
C ASP A 250 -18.88 2.95 -0.77
N ASN A 251 -18.53 2.03 -1.66
CA ASN A 251 -17.31 1.21 -1.56
C ASN A 251 -16.12 1.74 -2.40
N TYR A 252 -16.32 2.87 -3.08
CA TYR A 252 -15.33 3.40 -4.01
C TYR A 252 -14.58 4.58 -3.41
N HIS A 253 -13.27 4.60 -3.66
CA HIS A 253 -12.38 5.72 -3.43
C HIS A 253 -12.18 6.47 -4.74
N PHE A 254 -12.44 7.76 -4.74
CA PHE A 254 -12.29 8.63 -5.88
C PHE A 254 -11.18 9.63 -5.67
N SER A 255 -10.40 9.92 -6.71
CA SER A 255 -9.38 10.97 -6.67
C SER A 255 -9.42 11.79 -7.95
N PRO A 256 -9.62 13.12 -7.87
CA PRO A 256 -9.77 13.96 -9.06
C PRO A 256 -8.40 14.31 -9.65
N PHE A 257 -8.26 14.31 -10.98
CA PHE A 257 -7.08 14.84 -11.65
C PHE A 257 -7.30 16.31 -12.06
N PRO A 258 -6.85 17.30 -11.26
CA PRO A 258 -6.98 18.71 -11.63
C PRO A 258 -6.13 19.05 -12.87
N ASN A 259 -6.66 19.94 -13.71
CA ASN A 259 -5.96 20.45 -14.88
C ASN A 259 -4.96 21.56 -14.51
N ILE A 260 -3.90 21.18 -13.80
CA ILE A 260 -2.81 22.08 -13.39
C ILE A 260 -1.99 22.58 -14.59
N GLU A 261 -1.18 23.62 -14.38
CA GLU A 261 -0.38 24.27 -15.44
C GLU A 261 0.49 23.28 -16.24
N SER A 262 1.08 22.28 -15.58
CA SER A 262 1.89 21.26 -16.24
C SER A 262 1.10 20.38 -17.20
N CYS A 263 -0.22 20.25 -17.01
CA CYS A 263 -1.10 19.56 -17.94
C CYS A 263 -1.27 20.38 -19.24
N HIS A 264 -1.21 21.71 -19.19
CA HIS A 264 -1.60 22.59 -20.31
C HIS A 264 -0.73 22.44 -21.56
N ILE A 265 0.41 21.76 -21.45
CA ILE A 265 1.27 21.38 -22.57
C ILE A 265 0.51 20.53 -23.61
N CYS A 266 -0.37 19.64 -23.16
CA CYS A 266 -1.07 18.68 -24.02
C CYS A 266 -2.59 18.94 -24.13
N HIS A 267 -3.11 19.87 -23.35
CA HIS A 267 -4.44 19.75 -22.77
C HIS A 267 -4.98 21.18 -22.56
N SER A 268 -6.08 21.57 -23.20
CA SER A 268 -6.59 22.95 -23.14
C SER A 268 -6.98 23.42 -21.72
N PRO A 269 -6.67 24.64 -21.27
CA PRO A 269 -7.06 25.13 -19.93
C PRO A 269 -8.58 25.27 -19.71
N ASP A 270 -9.41 25.01 -20.73
CA ASP A 270 -10.87 25.23 -20.71
C ASP A 270 -11.62 24.38 -19.67
N SER A 271 -11.08 23.22 -19.28
CA SER A 271 -11.64 22.40 -18.21
C SER A 271 -10.78 22.47 -16.95
N LYS A 272 -11.42 22.46 -15.78
CA LYS A 272 -10.74 22.41 -14.48
C LYS A 272 -10.28 21.00 -14.11
N LEU A 273 -10.93 19.97 -14.64
CA LEU A 273 -10.63 18.56 -14.39
C LEU A 273 -10.17 17.87 -15.67
N ARG A 274 -9.33 16.85 -15.49
CA ARG A 274 -8.90 15.94 -16.57
C ARG A 274 -9.49 14.57 -16.50
N GLY A 275 -9.89 14.16 -15.32
CA GLY A 275 -10.46 12.87 -15.09
C GLY A 275 -10.63 12.62 -13.61
N ILE A 276 -11.19 11.45 -13.31
CA ILE A 276 -11.40 11.00 -11.94
C ILE A 276 -10.92 9.56 -11.87
N LEU A 277 -9.96 9.29 -10.99
CA LEU A 277 -9.57 7.94 -10.61
C LEU A 277 -10.68 7.36 -9.73
N ALA A 278 -11.15 6.16 -10.02
CA ALA A 278 -12.05 5.39 -9.18
C ALA A 278 -11.36 4.07 -8.81
N MET A 279 -11.35 3.74 -7.53
CA MET A 279 -10.73 2.51 -7.01
C MET A 279 -11.65 1.84 -6.00
N GLU A 280 -11.95 0.56 -6.20
CA GLU A 280 -12.58 -0.31 -5.23
C GLU A 280 -11.53 -1.31 -4.73
N MET A 281 -11.31 -1.33 -3.41
CA MET A 281 -10.47 -2.32 -2.76
C MET A 281 -11.34 -3.40 -2.15
N GLN A 282 -10.81 -4.62 -2.08
CA GLN A 282 -11.47 -5.71 -1.40
C GLN A 282 -11.56 -5.38 0.09
N THR A 283 -12.78 -5.22 0.59
CA THR A 283 -13.04 -5.12 2.03
C THR A 283 -13.11 -6.52 2.63
N ASP A 284 -12.46 -6.70 3.78
CA ASP A 284 -12.52 -7.95 4.57
C ASP A 284 -13.88 -8.13 5.26
#